data_AF-K2B8Y6-F1
#
_entry.id   AF-K2B8Y6-F1
#
_cell.length_a   1.000
_cell.length_b   1.000
_cell.length_c   1.000
_cell.angle_alpha   90.00
_cell.angle_beta   90.00
_cell.angle_gamma   90.00
#
_symmetry.space_group_name_H-M   'P 1'
#
loop_
_entity.id
_entity.type
_entity.pdbx_description
1 polymer ?
#
loop_
_entity_poly.entity_id
_entity_poly.type
_entity_poly.pdbx_seq_one_letter_code
_entity_poly.pdbx_strand_id
1 'polypeptide(L)'
;MGNLTYSHSKKTLVALASIMGIRMLGLFMILPVFSAAAIRFPNATPELVGLTLGIYGLTQAFFQLPLGMLSDHIGRKPVIFFGLLLLLIGSVIAARTHSI
;
A
#
# COMPACT_ATOMS: atom_id res chain seq x y z
N MET A 1 15.94 -19.96 -29.96
CA MET A 1 16.13 -19.14 -28.72
C MET A 1 14.80 -18.64 -28.13
N GLY A 2 13.74 -19.47 -28.10
CA GLY A 2 12.40 -19.04 -27.65
C GLY A 2 12.05 -19.40 -26.21
N ASN A 3 12.67 -20.42 -25.59
CA ASN A 3 12.13 -21.02 -24.34
C ASN A 3 12.69 -20.43 -23.04
N LEU A 4 13.81 -19.68 -23.09
CA LEU A 4 14.43 -19.12 -21.88
C LEU A 4 13.71 -17.86 -21.36
N THR A 5 13.10 -17.08 -22.25
CA THR A 5 12.43 -15.82 -21.89
C THR A 5 11.06 -16.05 -21.21
N TYR A 6 10.30 -17.08 -21.61
CA TYR A 6 8.97 -17.36 -21.03
C TYR A 6 9.03 -17.86 -19.57
N SER A 7 10.08 -18.59 -19.19
CA SER A 7 10.23 -19.13 -17.83
C SER A 7 10.45 -18.01 -16.79
N HIS A 8 11.22 -16.98 -17.15
CA HIS A 8 11.39 -15.78 -16.31
C HIS A 8 10.10 -14.94 -16.22
N SER A 9 9.33 -14.85 -17.30
CA SER A 9 8.03 -14.15 -17.30
C SER A 9 7.01 -14.81 -16.38
N LYS A 10 6.94 -16.15 -16.33
CA LYS A 10 6.00 -16.84 -15.41
C LYS A 10 6.32 -16.57 -13.94
N LYS A 11 7.61 -16.63 -13.54
CA LYS A 11 8.02 -16.33 -12.16
C LYS A 11 7.74 -14.88 -11.78
N THR A 12 7.99 -13.95 -12.69
CA THR A 12 7.73 -12.52 -12.49
C THR A 12 6.23 -12.22 -12.41
N LEU A 13 5.42 -12.85 -13.26
CA LEU A 13 3.96 -12.74 -13.23
C LEU A 13 3.39 -13.27 -11.93
N VAL A 14 3.81 -14.47 -11.50
CA VAL A 14 3.39 -15.06 -10.23
C VAL A 14 3.80 -14.15 -9.07
N ALA A 15 5.05 -13.64 -9.05
CA ALA A 15 5.49 -12.71 -8.02
C ALA A 15 4.65 -11.42 -7.97
N LEU A 16 4.39 -10.78 -9.12
CA LEU A 16 3.54 -9.58 -9.19
C LEU A 16 2.11 -9.89 -8.75
N ALA A 17 1.52 -11.00 -9.21
CA ALA A 17 0.17 -11.42 -8.85
C ALA A 17 0.06 -11.71 -7.35
N SER A 18 1.07 -12.36 -6.75
CA SER A 18 1.13 -12.59 -5.31
C SER A 18 1.21 -11.29 -4.53
N ILE A 19 2.07 -10.34 -4.95
CA ILE A 19 2.19 -9.03 -4.29
C ILE A 19 0.87 -8.26 -4.37
N MET A 20 0.22 -8.22 -5.53
CA MET A 20 -1.06 -7.54 -5.71
C MET A 20 -2.19 -8.24 -4.94
N GLY A 21 -2.21 -9.57 -4.92
CA GLY A 21 -3.17 -10.35 -4.16
C GLY A 21 -3.06 -10.07 -2.66
N ILE A 22 -1.85 -10.12 -2.10
CA ILE A 22 -1.60 -9.79 -0.69
C ILE A 22 -2.00 -8.34 -0.39
N ARG A 23 -1.69 -7.39 -1.30
CA ARG A 23 -2.07 -5.98 -1.14
C ARG A 23 -3.58 -5.80 -1.07
N MET A 24 -4.33 -6.41 -1.98
CA MET A 24 -5.80 -6.32 -2.00
C MET A 24 -6.41 -6.98 -0.78
N LEU A 25 -5.90 -8.15 -0.36
CA LEU A 25 -6.34 -8.81 0.87
C LEU A 25 -6.10 -7.94 2.11
N GLY A 26 -4.89 -7.38 2.25
CA GLY A 26 -4.56 -6.49 3.36
C GLY A 26 -5.46 -5.25 3.41
N LEU A 27 -5.71 -4.62 2.26
CA LEU A 27 -6.60 -3.46 2.15
C LEU A 27 -8.06 -3.81 2.54
N PHE A 28 -8.57 -4.94 2.05
CA PHE A 28 -9.93 -5.38 2.36
C PHE A 28 -10.09 -5.86 3.79
N MET A 29 -9.02 -6.33 4.44
CA MET A 29 -9.06 -6.61 5.88
C MET A 29 -8.95 -5.33 6.71
N ILE A 30 -8.07 -4.40 6.34
CA ILE A 30 -7.78 -3.24 7.19
C ILE A 30 -8.96 -2.28 7.27
N LEU A 31 -9.71 -2.05 6.20
CA LEU A 31 -10.86 -1.13 6.20
C LEU A 31 -11.96 -1.53 7.21
N PRO A 32 -12.53 -2.76 7.16
CA PRO A 32 -13.55 -3.18 8.12
C PRO A 32 -12.99 -3.38 9.53
N VAL A 33 -11.76 -3.90 9.67
CA VAL A 33 -11.13 -4.09 10.99
C VAL A 33 -10.85 -2.75 11.66
N PHE A 34 -10.34 -1.76 10.91
CA PHE A 34 -10.11 -0.41 11.42
C PHE A 34 -11.43 0.24 11.81
N SER A 35 -12.46 0.17 10.96
CA SER A 35 -13.79 0.70 11.28
C SER A 35 -14.37 0.09 12.56
N ALA A 36 -14.25 -1.23 12.74
CA ALA A 36 -14.71 -1.92 13.94
C ALA A 36 -13.87 -1.62 15.19
N ALA A 37 -12.54 -1.52 15.04
CA ALA A 37 -11.63 -1.21 16.14
C ALA A 37 -11.70 0.27 16.54
N ALA A 38 -12.05 1.16 15.61
CA ALA A 38 -12.01 2.59 15.85
C ALA A 38 -12.95 3.06 16.95
N ILE A 39 -14.07 2.35 17.15
CA ILE A 39 -15.05 2.61 18.21
C ILE A 39 -14.41 2.51 19.61
N ARG A 40 -13.30 1.77 19.76
CA ARG A 40 -12.57 1.62 21.04
C ARG A 40 -11.59 2.74 21.32
N PHE A 41 -11.35 3.64 20.36
CA PHE A 41 -10.43 4.75 20.58
C PHE A 41 -11.12 5.92 21.29
N PRO A 42 -10.45 6.56 22.27
CA PRO A 42 -10.98 7.74 22.92
C PRO A 42 -11.16 8.88 21.90
N ASN A 43 -12.32 9.52 21.90
CA ASN A 43 -12.75 10.58 20.96
C ASN A 43 -13.02 10.13 19.51
N ALA A 44 -13.12 8.84 19.22
CA ALA A 44 -13.46 8.39 17.86
C ALA A 44 -14.94 8.66 17.54
N THR A 45 -15.20 9.66 16.69
CA THR A 45 -16.51 9.89 16.09
C THR A 45 -16.60 9.21 14.71
N PRO A 46 -17.80 8.79 14.26
CA PRO A 46 -17.98 8.23 12.92
C PRO A 46 -17.45 9.14 11.81
N GLU A 47 -17.55 10.46 11.99
CA GLU A 47 -17.02 11.48 11.08
C GLU A 47 -15.50 11.43 10.97
N LEU A 48 -14.78 11.30 12.09
CA LEU A 48 -13.31 11.20 12.11
C LEU A 48 -12.82 9.88 11.49
N VAL A 49 -13.54 8.79 11.73
CA VAL A 49 -13.24 7.49 11.09
C VAL A 49 -13.43 7.60 9.57
N GLY A 50 -14.56 8.18 9.13
CA GLY A 50 -14.83 8.42 7.72
C GLY A 50 -13.79 9.34 7.06
N LEU A 51 -13.39 10.43 7.74
CA LEU A 51 -12.36 11.34 7.27
C LEU A 51 -11.00 10.65 7.14
N THR A 52 -10.62 9.83 8.12
CA THR A 52 -9.36 9.07 8.11
C THR A 52 -9.32 8.10 6.92
N LEU A 53 -10.38 7.33 6.71
CA LEU A 53 -10.49 6.41 5.57
C LEU A 53 -10.54 7.18 4.23
N GLY A 54 -11.20 8.34 4.20
CA GLY A 54 -11.26 9.22 3.05
C GLY A 54 -9.90 9.78 2.65
N ILE A 55 -9.15 10.33 3.61
CA ILE A 55 -7.77 10.83 3.41
C ILE A 55 -6.85 9.69 2.97
N TYR A 56 -7.00 8.49 3.53
CA TYR A 56 -6.24 7.32 3.10
C TYR A 56 -6.50 7.00 1.61
N GLY A 57 -7.77 6.93 1.19
CA GLY A 57 -8.14 6.66 -0.20
C GLY A 57 -7.69 7.76 -1.17
N LEU A 58 -7.86 9.04 -0.77
CA LEU A 58 -7.42 10.20 -1.55
C LEU A 58 -5.91 10.23 -1.72
N THR A 59 -5.16 10.05 -0.65
CA THR A 59 -3.69 9.97 -0.68
C THR A 59 -3.26 8.80 -1.55
N GLN A 60 -3.91 7.64 -1.42
CA GLN A 60 -3.62 6.48 -2.26
C GLN A 60 -3.83 6.81 -3.74
N ALA A 61 -4.97 7.38 -4.14
CA ALA A 61 -5.20 7.75 -5.54
C ALA A 61 -4.21 8.83 -6.04
N PHE A 62 -3.98 9.86 -5.23
CA PHE A 62 -3.14 11.00 -5.57
C PHE A 62 -1.68 10.60 -5.76
N PHE A 63 -1.14 9.70 -4.94
CA PHE A 63 0.24 9.23 -5.07
C PHE A 63 0.39 8.05 -6.04
N GLN A 64 -0.63 7.19 -6.16
CA GLN A 64 -0.55 6.00 -7.01
C GLN A 64 -0.45 6.33 -8.51
N LEU A 65 -1.19 7.34 -8.98
CA LEU A 65 -1.12 7.79 -10.38
C LEU A 65 0.27 8.32 -10.77
N PRO A 66 0.83 9.35 -10.10
CA PRO A 66 2.13 9.90 -10.45
C PRO A 66 3.27 8.91 -10.19
N LEU A 67 3.26 8.14 -9.10
CA LEU A 67 4.31 7.14 -8.85
C LEU A 67 4.25 5.98 -9.84
N GLY A 68 3.06 5.64 -10.35
CA GLY A 68 2.89 4.69 -11.44
C GLY A 68 3.56 5.17 -12.73
N MET A 69 3.25 6.40 -13.16
CA MET A 69 3.87 7.00 -14.35
C MET A 69 5.38 7.19 -14.16
N LEU A 70 5.81 7.62 -12.97
CA LEU A 70 7.21 7.82 -12.63
C LEU A 70 7.97 6.48 -12.66
N SER A 71 7.36 5.38 -12.22
CA SER A 71 7.92 4.04 -12.33
C SER A 71 8.13 3.60 -13.78
N ASP A 72 7.27 4.03 -14.69
CA ASP A 72 7.42 3.73 -16.11
C ASP A 72 8.50 4.60 -16.77
N HIS A 73 8.79 5.79 -16.22
CA HIS A 73 9.79 6.72 -16.76
C HIS A 73 11.23 6.46 -16.26
N ILE A 74 11.43 6.21 -14.95
CA ILE A 74 12.77 6.00 -14.35
C ILE A 74 13.11 4.50 -14.23
N GLY A 75 12.17 3.61 -14.56
CA GLY A 75 12.29 2.17 -14.40
C GLY A 75 11.75 1.66 -13.05
N ARG A 76 11.22 0.44 -13.06
CA ARG A 76 10.47 -0.15 -11.92
C ARG A 76 11.31 -0.40 -10.66
N LYS A 77 12.59 -0.78 -10.81
CA LYS A 77 13.49 -1.13 -9.69
C LYS A 77 13.74 0.02 -8.69
N PRO A 78 14.13 1.24 -9.12
CA PRO A 78 14.37 2.35 -8.19
C PRO A 78 13.09 2.79 -7.46
N VAL A 79 11.91 2.76 -8.10
CA VAL A 79 10.65 3.14 -7.45
C VAL A 79 10.23 2.15 -6.36
N ILE A 80 10.42 0.84 -6.58
CA ILE A 80 10.17 -0.18 -5.55
C ILE A 80 11.07 0.04 -4.32
N PHE A 81 12.37 0.32 -4.54
CA PHE A 81 13.31 0.60 -3.46
C PHE A 81 12.92 1.83 -2.65
N PHE A 82 12.51 2.90 -3.34
CA PHE A 82 12.03 4.12 -2.69
C PHE A 82 10.78 3.86 -1.84
N GLY A 83 9.80 3.11 -2.38
CA GLY A 83 8.60 2.72 -1.64
C GLY A 83 8.91 1.87 -0.40
N LEU A 84 9.88 0.96 -0.48
CA LEU A 84 10.32 0.16 0.67
C LEU A 84 10.95 1.01 1.76
N LEU A 85 11.77 2.00 1.38
CA LEU A 85 12.41 2.94 2.31
C LEU A 85 11.36 3.80 3.03
N LEU A 86 10.37 4.29 2.27
CA LEU A 86 9.27 5.10 2.78
C LEU A 86 8.39 4.30 3.74
N LEU A 87 8.12 3.02 3.42
CA LEU A 87 7.43 2.09 4.33
C LEU A 87 8.18 1.93 5.64
N LEU A 88 9.50 1.72 5.58
CA LEU A 88 10.34 1.51 6.77
C LEU A 88 10.31 2.73 7.69
N ILE A 89 10.42 3.93 7.11
CA ILE A 89 10.33 5.20 7.85
C ILE A 89 8.93 5.37 8.46
N GLY A 90 7.87 5.14 7.68
CA GLY A 90 6.49 5.24 8.14
C GLY A 90 6.17 4.29 9.28
N SER A 91 6.65 3.04 9.22
CA SER A 91 6.49 2.07 10.30
C SER A 91 7.21 2.48 11.59
N VAL A 92 8.41 3.05 11.49
CA VAL A 92 9.14 3.57 12.66
C VAL A 92 8.41 4.74 13.31
N ILE A 93 7.88 5.66 12.50
CA ILE A 93 7.09 6.80 12.99
C ILE A 93 5.80 6.29 13.66
N ALA A 94 5.05 5.42 12.99
CA ALA A 94 3.83 4.83 13.53
C ALA A 94 4.07 4.06 14.84
N ALA A 95 5.19 3.34 14.95
CA ALA A 95 5.56 2.63 16.18
C ALA A 95 5.89 3.57 17.35
N ARG A 96 6.27 4.83 17.08
CA ARG A 96 6.55 5.85 18.10
C ARG A 96 5.32 6.65 18.50
N THR A 97 4.27 6.60 17.70
CA THR A 97 3.06 7.39 17.92
C THR A 97 2.10 6.61 18.82
N HIS A 98 1.73 7.20 19.96
CA HIS A 98 0.80 6.61 20.94
C HIS A 98 -0.61 7.22 20.89
N SER A 99 -0.91 7.98 19.83
CA SER A 99 -2.19 8.66 19.61
C SER A 99 -2.57 8.69 18.13
N ILE A 100 -3.82 8.99 17.82
CA ILE A 100 -4.38 9.05 16.45
C ILE A 100 -4.20 10.45 15.88
#